data_AF-A0A0S1X9T4-F1
#
_entry.id   AF-A0A0S1X9T4-F1
#
_cell.length_a   1.000
_cell.length_b   1.000
_cell.length_c   1.000
_cell.angle_alpha   90.00
_cell.angle_beta   90.00
_cell.angle_gamma   90.00
#
_symmetry.space_group_name_H-M   'P 1'
#
loop_
_entity.id
_entity.type
_entity.pdbx_description
1 polymer ?
#
loop_
_entity_poly.entity_id
_entity_poly.type
_entity_poly.pdbx_seq_one_letter_code
_entity_poly.pdbx_strand_id
1 'polypeptide(L)'
;MLFGKLISPRYHLRIWKLKFEKEKIKEGLRLRSIKFIEFHDNSYDAELKVDSLLASAVNEKYVYLMKFDDGNLLVISKKPLTKEGILKQDAYLVRDETTLKKLILSQSSKKAQILMEFQPFIVWFPIAVILVYLSKRISTLEFLLAFGGYFVIRKLLRILEYYILGYCRE
;
A
#
# COMPACT_ATOMS: atom_id res chain seq x y z
N MET A 1 16.56 9.22 -13.00
CA MET A 1 16.61 8.11 -12.02
C MET A 1 17.43 8.51 -10.78
N LEU A 2 16.94 9.47 -9.98
CA LEU A 2 17.65 9.95 -8.77
C LEU A 2 16.85 9.67 -7.48
N PHE A 3 15.52 9.64 -7.55
CA PHE A 3 14.65 9.42 -6.39
C PHE A 3 14.33 7.96 -6.08
N GLY A 4 14.66 7.02 -6.96
CA GLY A 4 14.49 5.58 -6.69
C GLY A 4 15.34 5.07 -5.53
N LYS A 5 16.41 5.79 -5.17
CA LYS A 5 17.21 5.55 -3.95
C LYS A 5 16.65 6.25 -2.71
N LEU A 6 15.84 7.29 -2.85
CA LEU A 6 15.31 8.07 -1.72
C LEU A 6 14.08 7.39 -1.10
N ILE A 7 13.31 6.66 -1.92
CA ILE A 7 12.18 5.84 -1.49
C ILE A 7 12.70 4.42 -1.27
N SER A 8 13.48 4.20 -0.22
CA SER A 8 13.84 2.86 0.25
C SER A 8 12.72 2.35 1.17
N PRO A 9 11.71 1.61 0.66
CA PRO A 9 10.69 1.01 1.51
C PRO A 9 11.32 0.03 2.49
N ARG A 10 10.82 0.06 3.74
CA ARG A 10 11.11 -1.00 4.69
C ARG A 10 10.29 -2.24 4.33
N TYR A 11 9.06 -2.04 3.86
CA TYR A 11 8.15 -3.10 3.44
C TYR A 11 7.48 -2.82 2.09
N HIS A 12 7.30 -3.88 1.31
CA HIS A 12 6.47 -3.92 0.11
C HIS A 12 5.20 -4.70 0.46
N LEU A 13 4.07 -4.00 0.59
CA LEU A 13 2.78 -4.63 0.82
C LEU A 13 2.06 -4.88 -0.51
N ARG A 14 1.60 -6.10 -0.74
CA ARG A 14 0.74 -6.43 -1.88
C ARG A 14 -0.56 -7.08 -1.43
N ILE A 15 -1.67 -6.63 -1.99
CA ILE A 15 -3.00 -7.15 -1.66
C ILE A 15 -3.52 -8.00 -2.81
N TRP A 16 -3.78 -9.27 -2.52
CA TRP A 16 -4.22 -10.25 -3.50
C TRP A 16 -5.65 -10.66 -3.18
N LYS A 17 -6.57 -10.41 -4.11
CA LYS A 17 -7.91 -11.00 -4.05
C LYS A 17 -7.88 -12.30 -4.85
N LEU A 18 -7.95 -13.44 -4.16
CA LEU A 18 -7.79 -14.75 -4.77
C LEU A 18 -9.11 -15.51 -4.71
N LYS A 19 -9.45 -16.17 -5.82
CA LYS A 19 -10.60 -17.10 -5.93
C LYS A 19 -10.18 -18.58 -5.81
N PHE A 20 -8.91 -18.83 -5.47
CA PHE A 20 -8.36 -20.18 -5.36
C PHE A 20 -8.63 -20.78 -3.98
N GLU A 21 -8.61 -22.11 -3.90
CA GLU A 21 -8.67 -22.85 -2.63
C GLU A 21 -7.53 -22.44 -1.69
N LYS A 22 -7.91 -22.09 -0.47
CA LYS A 22 -7.01 -21.59 0.57
C LYS A 22 -6.01 -22.65 1.01
N GLU A 23 -6.42 -23.92 1.11
CA GLU A 23 -5.56 -25.03 1.51
C GLU A 23 -4.36 -25.22 0.58
N LYS A 24 -4.59 -25.20 -0.74
CA LYS A 24 -3.53 -25.38 -1.74
C LYS A 24 -2.44 -24.30 -1.62
N ILE A 25 -2.83 -23.07 -1.30
CA ILE A 25 -1.88 -21.98 -1.08
C ILE A 25 -1.13 -22.14 0.24
N LYS A 26 -1.82 -22.52 1.32
CA LYS A 26 -1.17 -22.83 2.61
C LYS A 26 -0.12 -23.93 2.45
N GLU A 27 -0.44 -24.98 1.72
CA GLU A 27 0.47 -26.09 1.46
C GLU A 27 1.70 -25.63 0.65
N GLY A 28 1.49 -24.86 -0.42
CA GLY A 28 2.58 -24.27 -1.19
C GLY A 28 3.49 -23.33 -0.38
N LEU A 29 2.92 -22.58 0.57
CA LEU A 29 3.69 -21.72 1.48
C LEU A 29 4.48 -22.54 2.50
N ARG A 30 3.89 -23.60 3.07
CA ARG A 30 4.55 -24.53 3.99
C ARG A 30 5.74 -25.24 3.32
N LEU A 31 5.56 -25.74 2.10
CA LEU A 31 6.62 -26.40 1.33
C LEU A 31 7.82 -25.49 1.06
N ARG A 32 7.60 -24.17 1.03
CA ARG A 32 8.65 -23.16 0.81
C ARG A 32 9.17 -22.53 2.10
N SER A 33 8.74 -23.03 3.26
CA SER A 33 9.07 -22.49 4.58
C SER A 33 8.78 -20.98 4.70
N ILE A 34 7.71 -20.51 4.04
CA ILE A 34 7.30 -19.11 4.09
C ILE A 34 6.39 -18.93 5.30
N LYS A 35 6.66 -17.91 6.11
CA LYS A 35 5.85 -17.60 7.29
C LYS A 35 4.52 -16.98 6.86
N PHE A 36 3.42 -17.50 7.39
CA PHE A 36 2.10 -16.95 7.19
C PHE A 36 1.22 -17.14 8.43
N ILE A 37 0.18 -16.32 8.54
CA ILE A 37 -0.86 -16.41 9.56
C ILE A 37 -2.22 -16.17 8.93
N GLU A 38 -3.23 -16.75 9.56
CA GLU A 38 -4.62 -16.69 9.13
C GLU A 38 -5.46 -15.94 10.16
N PHE A 39 -6.29 -15.04 9.68
CA PHE A 39 -7.20 -14.26 10.49
C PHE A 39 -8.48 -13.96 9.71
N HIS A 40 -9.56 -13.71 10.43
CA HIS A 40 -10.85 -13.34 9.86
C HIS A 40 -11.11 -11.85 10.08
N ASP A 41 -11.90 -11.25 9.20
CA ASP A 41 -12.34 -9.87 9.38
C ASP A 41 -13.13 -9.77 10.70
N ASN A 42 -12.85 -8.74 11.50
CA ASN A 42 -13.43 -8.47 12.81
C ASN A 42 -13.06 -9.42 13.98
N SER A 43 -12.09 -10.33 13.86
CA SER A 43 -11.56 -10.99 15.07
C SER A 43 -10.71 -10.01 15.88
N TYR A 44 -10.96 -9.88 17.19
CA TYR A 44 -10.13 -9.10 18.13
C TYR A 44 -8.66 -9.54 18.08
N ASP A 45 -8.42 -10.80 17.69
CA ASP A 45 -7.11 -11.40 17.51
C ASP A 45 -6.39 -10.98 16.23
N ALA A 46 -7.04 -10.30 15.28
CA ALA A 46 -6.40 -9.91 14.02
C ALA A 46 -5.22 -8.98 14.28
N GLU A 47 -5.37 -8.05 15.23
CA GLU A 47 -4.30 -7.11 15.60
C GLU A 47 -3.11 -7.83 16.24
N LEU A 48 -3.37 -8.71 17.21
CA LEU A 48 -2.36 -9.51 17.90
C LEU A 48 -1.62 -10.47 16.96
N LYS A 49 -2.34 -11.09 16.02
CA LYS A 49 -1.75 -11.95 15.00
C LYS A 49 -0.85 -11.15 14.07
N VAL A 50 -1.29 -9.99 13.59
CA VAL A 50 -0.46 -9.11 12.77
C VAL A 50 0.81 -8.70 13.53
N ASP A 51 0.68 -8.28 14.78
CA ASP A 51 1.82 -7.88 15.62
C ASP A 51 2.83 -9.03 15.82
N SER A 52 2.34 -10.25 16.08
CA SER A 52 3.23 -11.41 16.24
C SER A 52 3.97 -11.79 14.96
N LEU A 53 3.33 -11.64 13.78
CA LEU A 53 4.00 -11.89 12.51
C LEU A 53 5.02 -10.80 12.18
N LEU A 54 4.68 -9.53 12.41
CA LEU A 54 5.58 -8.40 12.18
C LEU A 54 6.80 -8.43 13.13
N ALA A 55 6.62 -8.82 14.38
CA ALA A 55 7.72 -9.03 15.32
C ALA A 55 8.69 -10.13 14.85
N SER A 56 8.20 -11.12 14.09
CA SER A 56 9.03 -12.16 13.46
C SER A 56 9.70 -11.73 12.15
N ALA A 57 9.35 -10.55 11.60
CA ALA A 57 9.75 -10.06 10.28
C ALA A 57 11.05 -9.23 10.34
N VAL A 58 12.12 -9.79 10.88
CA VAL A 58 13.41 -9.09 11.06
C VAL A 58 14.10 -8.78 9.73
N ASN A 59 14.00 -9.67 8.74
CA ASN A 59 14.68 -9.55 7.44
C ASN A 59 13.71 -9.66 6.25
N GLU A 60 12.42 -9.79 6.52
CA GLU A 60 11.36 -9.98 5.55
C GLU A 60 10.85 -8.61 5.07
N LYS A 61 11.09 -8.30 3.80
CA LYS A 61 10.68 -7.01 3.19
C LYS A 61 9.34 -7.10 2.46
N TYR A 62 8.90 -8.29 2.06
CA TYR A 62 7.69 -8.45 1.26
C TYR A 62 6.57 -8.99 2.13
N VAL A 63 5.47 -8.25 2.18
CA VAL A 63 4.28 -8.58 2.95
C VAL A 63 3.11 -8.73 1.96
N TYR A 64 2.36 -9.82 2.09
CA TYR A 64 1.23 -10.10 1.20
C TYR A 64 -0.03 -10.30 2.03
N LEU A 65 -1.06 -9.52 1.75
CA LEU A 65 -2.40 -9.73 2.29
C LEU A 65 -3.23 -10.45 1.23
N MET A 66 -3.42 -11.75 1.41
CA MET A 66 -4.24 -12.59 0.55
C MET A 66 -5.65 -12.67 1.12
N LYS A 67 -6.61 -12.12 0.39
CA LYS A 67 -8.04 -12.12 0.71
C LYS A 67 -8.73 -13.27 -0.01
N PHE A 68 -9.41 -14.12 0.75
CA PHE A 68 -10.27 -15.20 0.27
C PHE A 68 -11.70 -14.97 0.78
N ASP A 69 -12.67 -15.64 0.18
CA ASP A 69 -14.07 -15.58 0.62
C ASP A 69 -14.25 -16.13 2.06
N ASP A 70 -13.40 -17.07 2.46
CA ASP A 70 -13.39 -17.71 3.79
C ASP A 70 -12.22 -17.20 4.67
N GLY A 71 -12.02 -15.87 4.68
CA GLY A 71 -11.04 -15.19 5.53
C GLY A 71 -9.68 -14.87 4.89
N ASN A 72 -8.81 -14.24 5.66
CA ASN A 72 -7.58 -13.62 5.15
C ASN A 72 -6.32 -14.36 5.59
N LEU A 73 -5.26 -14.21 4.79
CA LEU A 73 -3.97 -14.81 5.04
C LEU A 73 -2.88 -13.75 4.84
N LEU A 74 -2.11 -13.47 5.89
CA LEU A 74 -0.96 -12.57 5.84
C LEU A 74 0.30 -13.39 5.69
N VAL A 75 1.12 -13.05 4.69
CA VAL A 75 2.37 -13.75 4.38
C VAL A 75 3.52 -12.77 4.42
N ILE A 76 4.64 -13.18 5.02
CA ILE A 76 5.89 -12.42 4.98
C ILE A 76 6.98 -13.24 4.32
N SER A 77 7.78 -12.58 3.47
CA SER A 77 8.84 -13.23 2.72
C SER A 77 10.04 -12.30 2.55
N LYS A 78 11.23 -12.91 2.50
CA LYS A 78 12.49 -12.21 2.16
C LYS A 78 12.60 -11.90 0.67
N LYS A 79 11.99 -12.72 -0.18
CA LYS A 79 12.01 -12.60 -1.65
C LYS A 79 10.59 -12.42 -2.19
N PRO A 80 10.41 -11.73 -3.32
CA PRO A 80 9.08 -11.59 -3.91
C PRO A 80 8.51 -12.96 -4.30
N LEU A 81 7.26 -13.22 -3.92
CA LEU A 81 6.57 -14.49 -4.18
C LEU A 81 6.16 -14.69 -5.65
N THR A 82 6.17 -13.62 -6.44
CA THR A 82 5.84 -13.64 -7.86
C THR A 82 6.76 -12.71 -8.63
N LYS A 83 7.17 -13.12 -9.83
CA LYS A 83 7.64 -12.17 -10.84
C LYS A 83 6.45 -11.32 -11.28
N GLU A 84 6.68 -10.01 -11.40
CA GLU A 84 5.68 -8.99 -11.69
C GLU A 84 4.76 -9.40 -12.86
N GLY A 85 3.43 -9.34 -12.67
CA GLY A 85 2.50 -9.37 -13.81
C GLY A 85 1.14 -10.05 -13.65
N ILE A 86 0.87 -10.90 -12.65
CA ILE A 86 -0.23 -11.88 -12.82
C ILE A 86 -1.60 -11.50 -12.21
N LEU A 87 -1.73 -10.51 -11.33
CA LEU A 87 -3.05 -10.11 -10.84
C LEU A 87 -3.16 -8.59 -10.72
N LYS A 88 -4.35 -8.02 -10.99
CA LYS A 88 -4.70 -6.64 -10.61
C LYS A 88 -4.53 -6.52 -9.10
N GLN A 89 -3.39 -6.02 -8.65
CA GLN A 89 -2.99 -5.98 -7.25
C GLN A 89 -2.82 -4.55 -6.79
N ASP A 90 -3.36 -4.23 -5.62
CA ASP A 90 -2.99 -3.02 -4.92
C ASP A 90 -1.62 -3.26 -4.28
N ALA A 91 -0.62 -2.53 -4.76
CA ALA A 91 0.74 -2.57 -4.27
C ALA A 91 1.08 -1.24 -3.57
N TYR A 92 1.68 -1.36 -2.39
CA TYR A 92 2.04 -0.23 -1.55
C TYR A 92 3.49 -0.38 -1.07
N LEU A 93 4.21 0.72 -1.15
CA LEU A 93 5.53 0.92 -0.56
C LEU A 93 5.33 1.52 0.82
N VAL A 94 5.90 0.91 1.86
CA VAL A 94 5.66 1.30 3.26
C VAL A 94 6.99 1.53 3.98
N ARG A 95 7.05 2.62 4.76
CA ARG A 95 8.24 3.07 5.46
C ARG A 95 8.43 2.42 6.83
N ASP A 96 7.35 2.19 7.55
CA ASP A 96 7.36 1.81 8.96
C ASP A 96 6.32 0.73 9.29
N GLU A 97 6.59 -0.04 10.35
CA GLU A 97 5.73 -1.15 10.81
C GLU A 97 4.36 -0.63 11.26
N THR A 98 4.31 0.54 11.90
CA THR A 98 3.07 1.17 12.35
C THR A 98 2.14 1.50 11.18
N THR A 99 2.68 2.08 10.11
CA THR A 99 1.93 2.34 8.89
C THR A 99 1.52 1.03 8.22
N LEU A 100 2.41 0.04 8.14
CA LEU A 100 2.07 -1.28 7.58
C LEU A 100 0.90 -1.94 8.31
N LYS A 101 0.93 -1.93 9.65
CA LYS A 101 -0.15 -2.43 10.51
C LYS A 101 -1.46 -1.71 10.21
N LYS A 102 -1.44 -0.37 10.18
CA LYS A 102 -2.62 0.46 9.84
C LYS A 102 -3.15 0.11 8.45
N LEU A 103 -2.29 -0.09 7.46
CA LEU A 103 -2.69 -0.48 6.10
C LEU A 103 -3.36 -1.86 6.09
N ILE A 104 -2.79 -2.85 6.77
CA ILE A 104 -3.36 -4.22 6.83
C ILE A 104 -4.73 -4.19 7.52
N LEU A 105 -4.84 -3.53 8.67
CA LEU A 105 -6.09 -3.39 9.42
C LEU A 105 -7.12 -2.52 8.67
N SER A 106 -6.67 -1.52 7.93
CA SER A 106 -7.58 -0.69 7.14
C SER A 106 -8.22 -1.46 5.98
N GLN A 107 -7.51 -2.47 5.48
CA GLN A 107 -7.95 -3.29 4.38
C GLN A 107 -8.91 -4.41 4.83
N SER A 108 -8.97 -4.75 6.11
CA SER A 108 -10.00 -5.64 6.68
C SER A 108 -11.29 -4.92 7.07
N SER A 109 -11.33 -3.58 7.10
CA SER A 109 -12.49 -2.80 7.54
C SER A 109 -12.96 -1.75 6.51
N LYS A 110 -14.25 -1.81 6.10
CA LYS A 110 -14.85 -0.92 5.08
C LYS A 110 -14.66 0.58 5.34
N LYS A 111 -14.66 1.02 6.62
CA LYS A 111 -14.48 2.44 6.98
C LYS A 111 -13.08 2.96 6.66
N ALA A 112 -12.08 2.11 6.77
CA ALA A 112 -10.69 2.52 6.61
C ALA A 112 -10.24 2.43 5.14
N GLN A 113 -10.88 1.59 4.34
CA GLN A 113 -10.79 1.63 2.87
C GLN A 113 -11.22 3.00 2.31
N ILE A 114 -12.32 3.57 2.82
CA ILE A 114 -12.78 4.91 2.40
C ILE A 114 -11.75 5.97 2.79
N LEU A 115 -11.14 5.87 3.97
CA LEU A 115 -10.11 6.80 4.42
C LEU A 115 -8.87 6.79 3.51
N MET A 116 -8.48 5.60 3.02
CA MET A 116 -7.40 5.46 2.02
C MET A 116 -7.74 6.11 0.68
N GLU A 117 -8.99 6.00 0.23
CA GLU A 117 -9.45 6.63 -1.01
C GLU A 117 -9.54 8.16 -0.87
N PHE A 118 -9.78 8.67 0.33
CA PHE A 118 -9.86 10.11 0.62
C PHE A 118 -8.50 10.78 0.90
N GLN A 119 -7.47 10.02 1.26
CA GLN A 119 -6.14 10.55 1.58
C GLN A 119 -5.50 11.41 0.47
N PRO A 120 -5.61 11.03 -0.83
CA PRO A 120 -5.14 11.87 -1.93
C PRO A 120 -5.80 13.25 -1.98
N PHE A 121 -7.07 13.36 -1.56
CA PHE A 121 -7.80 14.63 -1.57
C PHE A 121 -7.27 15.62 -0.51
N ILE A 122 -6.75 15.12 0.62
CA ILE A 122 -6.14 15.97 1.66
C ILE A 122 -4.91 16.70 1.13
N VAL A 123 -4.11 16.03 0.30
CA VAL A 123 -2.93 16.64 -0.33
C VAL A 123 -3.33 17.56 -1.48
N TRP A 124 -4.35 17.18 -2.26
CA TRP A 124 -4.77 17.92 -3.46
C TRP A 124 -5.59 19.18 -3.17
N PHE A 125 -6.42 19.16 -2.13
CA PHE A 125 -7.34 20.26 -1.84
C PHE A 125 -6.61 21.60 -1.59
N PRO A 126 -5.56 21.68 -0.76
CA PRO A 126 -4.81 22.92 -0.55
C PRO A 126 -4.12 23.41 -1.82
N ILE A 127 -3.56 22.49 -2.62
CA ILE A 127 -2.85 22.80 -3.86
C ILE A 127 -3.82 23.38 -4.90
N ALA A 128 -5.00 22.76 -5.04
CA ALA A 128 -6.05 23.25 -5.93
C ALA A 128 -6.55 24.63 -5.49
N VAL A 129 -6.77 24.84 -4.19
CA VAL A 129 -7.20 26.14 -3.64
C VAL A 129 -6.16 27.23 -3.89
N ILE A 130 -4.86 26.93 -3.69
CA ILE A 130 -3.77 27.88 -3.94
C ILE A 130 -3.68 28.23 -5.42
N LEU A 131 -3.79 27.24 -6.31
CA LEU A 131 -3.79 27.46 -7.76
C LEU A 131 -4.96 28.35 -8.19
N VAL A 132 -6.17 28.09 -7.69
CA VAL A 132 -7.37 28.89 -7.99
C VAL A 132 -7.24 30.31 -7.43
N TYR A 133 -6.68 30.47 -6.22
CA TYR A 133 -6.51 31.77 -5.57
C TYR A 133 -5.48 32.66 -6.29
N LEU A 134 -4.38 32.08 -6.77
CA LEU A 134 -3.36 32.79 -7.56
C LEU A 134 -3.84 33.09 -8.99
N SER A 135 -4.72 32.25 -9.52
CA SER A 135 -5.25 32.30 -10.89
C SER A 135 -6.47 33.23 -11.02
N LYS A 136 -6.34 34.53 -10.77
CA LYS A 136 -7.44 35.48 -11.08
C LYS A 136 -7.76 35.60 -12.59
N ARG A 137 -6.92 35.07 -13.49
CA ARG A 137 -7.16 34.85 -14.94
C ARG A 137 -6.19 33.76 -15.42
N ILE A 138 -6.66 32.56 -15.75
CA ILE A 138 -5.80 31.56 -16.44
C ILE A 138 -6.15 31.53 -17.92
N SER A 139 -5.14 31.70 -18.76
CA SER A 139 -5.24 31.40 -20.20
C SER A 139 -4.99 29.91 -20.42
N THR A 140 -5.62 29.29 -21.43
CA THR A 140 -5.58 27.83 -21.70
C THR A 140 -4.17 27.24 -21.80
N LEU A 141 -3.17 28.06 -22.12
CA LEU A 141 -1.75 27.69 -22.20
C LEU A 141 -1.08 27.47 -20.83
N GLU A 142 -1.49 28.24 -19.80
CA GLU A 142 -1.02 28.08 -18.42
C GLU A 142 -1.62 26.83 -17.77
N PHE A 143 -2.86 26.48 -18.14
CA PHE A 143 -3.48 25.23 -17.74
C PHE A 143 -2.75 24.01 -18.31
N LEU A 144 -2.32 24.07 -19.57
CA LEU A 144 -1.55 23.02 -20.25
C LEU A 144 -0.13 22.87 -19.69
N LEU A 145 0.53 23.98 -19.30
CA LEU A 145 1.81 23.97 -18.59
C LEU A 145 1.67 23.44 -17.15
N ALA A 146 0.59 23.76 -16.44
CA ALA A 146 0.28 23.17 -15.15
C ALA A 146 0.02 21.65 -15.26
N PHE A 147 -0.63 21.21 -16.35
CA PHE A 147 -0.83 19.80 -16.67
C PHE A 147 0.44 19.09 -17.17
N GLY A 148 1.37 19.78 -17.82
CA GLY A 148 2.70 19.26 -18.15
C GLY A 148 3.58 19.12 -16.90
N GLY A 149 3.52 20.12 -16.02
CA GLY A 149 4.11 20.10 -14.68
C GLY A 149 3.53 19.02 -13.78
N TYR A 150 2.26 18.64 -13.98
CA TYR A 150 1.59 17.56 -13.24
C TYR A 150 2.40 16.26 -13.26
N PHE A 151 3.13 15.92 -14.34
CA PHE A 151 3.91 14.69 -14.37
C PHE A 151 5.13 14.72 -13.43
N VAL A 152 5.74 15.89 -13.25
CA VAL A 152 6.86 16.13 -12.32
C VAL A 152 6.33 16.25 -10.89
N ILE A 153 5.24 17.01 -10.72
CA ILE A 153 4.52 17.20 -9.46
C ILE A 153 4.01 15.86 -8.95
N ARG A 154 3.51 14.96 -9.81
CA ARG A 154 3.05 13.61 -9.43
C ARG A 154 4.15 12.78 -8.77
N LYS A 155 5.40 12.88 -9.25
CA LYS A 155 6.54 12.19 -8.61
C LYS A 155 6.90 12.83 -7.28
N LEU A 156 6.88 14.16 -7.19
CA LEU A 156 7.11 14.90 -5.95
C LEU A 156 6.03 14.58 -4.91
N LEU A 157 4.76 14.49 -5.35
CA LEU A 157 3.62 14.10 -4.52
C LEU A 157 3.80 12.70 -3.96
N ARG A 158 4.22 11.71 -4.76
CA ARG A 158 4.48 10.36 -4.25
C ARG A 158 5.53 10.35 -3.13
N ILE A 159 6.56 11.19 -3.26
CA ILE A 159 7.58 11.35 -2.23
C ILE A 159 6.97 12.02 -0.99
N LEU A 160 6.19 13.08 -1.19
CA LEU A 160 5.52 13.81 -0.11
C LEU A 160 4.53 12.92 0.64
N GLU A 161 3.69 12.16 -0.07
CA GLU A 161 2.76 11.16 0.46
C GLU A 161 3.53 10.10 1.26
N TYR A 162 4.64 9.57 0.73
CA TYR A 162 5.46 8.61 1.47
C TYR A 162 6.09 9.21 2.73
N TYR A 163 6.47 10.49 2.72
CA TYR A 163 7.01 11.18 3.89
C TYR A 163 5.95 11.51 4.94
N ILE A 164 4.77 11.98 4.52
CA ILE A 164 3.69 12.43 5.42
C ILE A 164 2.89 11.22 5.93
N LEU A 165 2.54 10.29 5.05
CA LEU A 165 1.66 9.15 5.34
C LEU A 165 2.43 7.87 5.70
N GLY A 166 3.73 7.81 5.41
CA GLY A 166 4.54 6.60 5.61
C GLY A 166 4.31 5.53 4.55
N TYR A 167 3.48 5.79 3.53
CA TYR A 167 3.23 4.85 2.44
C TYR A 167 2.88 5.53 1.11
N CYS A 168 3.13 4.84 0.00
CA CYS A 168 2.78 5.28 -1.35
C CYS A 168 2.26 4.10 -2.17
N ARG A 169 1.28 4.32 -3.05
CA ARG A 169 0.82 3.30 -4.01
C ARG A 169 1.85 3.17 -5.13
N GLU A 170 2.23 1.94 -5.48
CA GLU A 170 3.26 1.64 -6.50
C GLU A 170 2.77 2.03 -7.91
#